data_AF-A0A7S1VKB2-F1
#
_entry.id   AF-A0A7S1VKB2-F1
#
_cell.length_a   1.000
_cell.length_b   1.000
_cell.length_c   1.000
_cell.angle_alpha   90.00
_cell.angle_beta   90.00
_cell.angle_gamma   90.00
#
_symmetry.space_group_name_H-M   'P 1'
#
loop_
_entity.id
_entity.type
_entity.pdbx_description
1 polymer ?
#
loop_
_entity_poly.entity_id
_entity_poly.type
_entity_poly.pdbx_seq_one_letter_code
_entity_poly.pdbx_strand_id
1 'polypeptide(L)'
;MSLAFVDDNFYHIFGCVVGMALFKSTGVIDAYTVDFLGKNHKGLYGSIRRWAAVSWGVGAVIMGHLTDAYGFNVNFYLFGGVSAALLLFITWGFPVRIKSEQESYDRRSAGDTEESQGPRPEELRKALLRPAILFWLVEVAIVGAAMATVETFLFVYLQNELNASTALCGYTVGITVIFELPLFAFSKLVLEKAGHDVLFLAALFAYFLRAFGYSF
;
A
#
# COMPACT_ATOMS: atom_id res chain seq x y z
N MET A 1 -10.43 -27.74 -2.01
CA MET A 1 -9.76 -28.69 -1.09
C MET A 1 -9.18 -27.83 0.01
N SER A 2 -9.91 -27.59 1.11
CA SER A 2 -9.31 -26.86 2.23
C SER A 2 -8.17 -27.71 2.75
N LEU A 3 -7.01 -27.10 2.97
CA LEU A 3 -5.94 -27.73 3.73
C LEU A 3 -6.46 -27.84 5.15
N ALA A 4 -7.16 -28.92 5.49
CA ALA A 4 -7.76 -29.15 6.81
C ALA A 4 -6.76 -28.85 7.94
N PHE A 5 -5.49 -29.15 7.72
CA PHE A 5 -4.37 -28.83 8.61
C PHE A 5 -4.26 -27.34 9.00
N VAL A 6 -4.57 -26.40 8.10
CA VAL A 6 -4.44 -24.95 8.34
C VAL A 6 -5.63 -24.41 9.12
N ASP A 7 -6.83 -24.94 8.88
CA ASP A 7 -8.07 -24.42 9.47
C ASP A 7 -8.32 -24.96 10.90
N ASP A 8 -7.67 -26.07 11.28
CA ASP A 8 -7.91 -26.76 12.55
C ASP A 8 -7.33 -26.04 13.78
N ASN A 9 -6.39 -25.09 13.61
CA ASN A 9 -5.72 -24.47 14.75
C ASN A 9 -5.34 -23.01 14.49
N PHE A 10 -5.73 -22.12 15.41
CA PHE A 10 -5.37 -20.69 15.41
C PHE A 10 -3.87 -20.46 15.18
N TYR A 11 -3.01 -21.29 15.76
CA TYR A 11 -1.55 -21.15 15.60
C TYR A 11 -1.06 -21.38 14.17
N HIS A 12 -1.73 -22.25 13.40
CA HIS A 12 -1.39 -22.47 11.99
C HIS A 12 -1.80 -21.29 11.13
N ILE A 13 -3.02 -20.77 11.33
CA ILE A 13 -3.50 -19.55 10.67
C ILE A 13 -2.58 -18.38 11.01
N PHE A 14 -2.24 -18.20 12.29
CA PHE A 14 -1.33 -17.17 12.76
C PHE A 14 0.05 -17.29 12.11
N GLY A 15 0.62 -18.50 12.06
CA GLY A 15 1.89 -18.76 11.38
C GLY A 15 1.88 -18.39 9.90
N CYS A 16 0.81 -18.75 9.18
CA CYS A 16 0.63 -18.37 7.77
C CYS A 16 0.52 -16.85 7.59
N VAL A 17 -0.23 -16.16 8.45
CA VAL A 17 -0.37 -14.69 8.41
C VAL A 17 0.95 -13.99 8.70
N VAL A 18 1.71 -14.45 9.71
CA VAL A 18 3.05 -13.92 10.01
C VAL A 18 3.98 -14.12 8.82
N GLY A 19 3.98 -15.32 8.22
CA GLY A 19 4.73 -15.60 7.00
C GLY A 19 4.37 -14.62 5.88
N MET A 20 3.09 -14.45 5.56
CA MET A 20 2.64 -13.50 4.54
C MET A 20 3.03 -12.06 4.86
N ALA A 21 2.95 -11.64 6.13
CA ALA A 21 3.30 -10.29 6.56
C ALA A 21 4.81 -10.00 6.39
N LEU A 22 5.69 -10.99 6.62
CA LEU A 22 7.13 -10.83 6.44
C LEU A 22 7.53 -10.58 4.98
N PHE A 23 6.81 -11.16 4.02
CA PHE A 23 7.11 -11.01 2.59
C PHE A 23 6.34 -9.86 1.92
N LYS A 24 5.37 -9.24 2.62
CA LYS A 24 4.60 -8.12 2.09
C LYS A 24 5.44 -6.84 2.12
N SER A 25 5.96 -6.45 0.96
CA SER A 25 6.71 -5.19 0.80
C SER A 25 5.99 -4.22 -0.14
N THR A 26 4.94 -3.58 0.38
CA THR A 26 4.15 -2.60 -0.41
C THR A 26 4.92 -1.32 -0.73
N GLY A 27 5.91 -0.95 0.10
CA GLY A 27 6.62 0.33 -0.03
C GLY A 27 7.75 0.35 -1.05
N VAL A 28 8.23 -0.81 -1.54
CA VAL A 28 9.42 -0.86 -2.42
C VAL A 28 9.13 -0.25 -3.80
N ILE A 29 7.97 -0.52 -4.38
CA ILE A 29 7.59 0.04 -5.68
C ILE A 29 7.39 1.55 -5.58
N ASP A 30 6.82 2.03 -4.48
CA ASP A 30 6.65 3.46 -4.22
C ASP A 30 8.00 4.16 -4.03
N ALA A 31 8.92 3.56 -3.27
CA ALA A 31 10.28 4.07 -3.10
C ALA A 31 11.03 4.14 -4.43
N TYR A 32 10.97 3.08 -5.24
CA TYR A 32 11.56 3.05 -6.58
C TYR A 32 10.97 4.13 -7.50
N THR A 33 9.66 4.33 -7.46
CA THR A 33 8.99 5.37 -8.26
C THR A 33 9.44 6.77 -7.88
N VAL A 34 9.58 7.05 -6.57
CA VAL A 34 10.06 8.34 -6.07
C VAL A 34 11.52 8.58 -6.46
N ASP A 35 12.36 7.54 -6.42
CA ASP A 35 13.74 7.62 -6.86
C ASP A 35 13.84 7.86 -8.38
N PHE A 36 13.08 7.11 -9.18
CA PHE A 36 13.00 7.25 -10.63
C PHE A 36 12.54 8.66 -11.08
N LEU A 37 11.59 9.27 -10.37
CA LEU A 37 11.15 10.65 -10.63
C LEU A 37 12.24 11.70 -10.33
N GLY A 38 13.17 11.40 -9.42
CA GLY A 38 14.22 12.32 -9.00
C GLY A 38 13.70 13.55 -8.24
N LYS A 39 14.62 14.42 -7.81
CA LYS A 39 14.30 15.58 -6.94
C LYS A 39 13.38 16.61 -7.58
N ASN A 40 13.44 16.78 -8.90
CA ASN A 40 12.72 17.85 -9.61
C ASN A 40 11.26 17.51 -9.96
N HIS A 41 10.88 16.22 -9.89
CA HIS A 41 9.55 15.76 -10.33
C HIS A 41 8.79 15.00 -9.24
N LYS A 42 9.18 15.10 -7.96
CA LYS A 42 8.50 14.41 -6.85
C LYS A 42 7.00 14.67 -6.78
N GLY A 43 6.54 15.87 -7.16
CA GLY A 43 5.12 16.19 -7.19
C GLY A 43 4.32 15.37 -8.22
N LEU A 44 4.96 14.74 -9.22
CA LEU A 44 4.29 13.84 -10.17
C LEU A 44 3.98 12.46 -9.57
N TYR A 45 4.50 12.15 -8.38
CA TYR A 45 4.22 10.90 -7.69
C TYR A 45 2.72 10.65 -7.51
N GLY A 46 1.95 11.68 -7.14
CA GLY A 46 0.49 11.59 -7.05
C GLY A 46 -0.17 11.15 -8.36
N SER A 47 0.36 11.58 -9.50
CA SER A 47 -0.14 11.17 -10.82
C SER A 47 0.13 9.72 -11.17
N ILE A 48 1.25 9.16 -10.71
CA ILE A 48 1.53 7.74 -10.86
C ILE A 48 0.65 6.93 -9.89
N ARG A 49 0.52 7.41 -8.64
CA ARG A 49 -0.31 6.77 -7.61
C ARG A 49 -1.79 6.71 -8.00
N ARG A 50 -2.30 7.67 -8.78
CA ARG A 50 -3.66 7.60 -9.36
C ARG A 50 -3.92 6.31 -10.10
N TRP A 51 -2.97 5.82 -10.89
CA TRP A 51 -3.16 4.59 -11.64
C TRP A 51 -3.17 3.35 -10.75
N ALA A 52 -2.46 3.38 -9.62
CA ALA A 52 -2.60 2.37 -8.56
C ALA A 52 -3.99 2.45 -7.89
N ALA A 53 -4.52 3.66 -7.68
CA ALA A 53 -5.89 3.88 -7.19
C ALA A 53 -6.93 3.26 -8.16
N VAL A 54 -6.79 3.51 -9.46
CA VAL A 54 -7.67 2.91 -10.48
C VAL A 54 -7.59 1.39 -10.46
N SER A 55 -6.39 0.80 -10.41
CA SER A 55 -6.23 -0.65 -10.52
C SER A 55 -6.84 -1.40 -9.33
N TRP A 56 -6.69 -0.90 -8.10
CA TRP A 56 -7.31 -1.56 -6.94
C TRP A 56 -8.83 -1.40 -6.92
N GLY A 57 -9.35 -0.24 -7.33
CA GLY A 57 -10.80 0.00 -7.43
C GLY A 57 -11.47 -0.92 -8.44
N VAL A 58 -10.95 -0.93 -9.66
CA VAL A 58 -11.45 -1.80 -10.74
C VAL A 58 -11.25 -3.27 -10.38
N GLY A 59 -10.10 -3.63 -9.82
CA GLY A 59 -9.81 -4.99 -9.36
C GLY A 59 -10.82 -5.48 -8.33
N ALA A 60 -11.10 -4.70 -7.29
CA ALA A 60 -12.05 -5.09 -6.24
C ALA A 60 -13.48 -5.29 -6.77
N VAL A 61 -13.95 -4.43 -7.68
CA VAL A 61 -15.27 -4.56 -8.30
C VAL A 61 -15.36 -5.83 -9.16
N ILE A 62 -14.37 -6.07 -10.03
CA ILE A 62 -14.33 -7.27 -10.89
C ILE A 62 -14.26 -8.53 -10.04
N MET A 63 -13.37 -8.56 -9.04
CA MET A 63 -13.20 -9.72 -8.16
C MET A 63 -14.45 -9.98 -7.32
N GLY A 64 -15.14 -8.93 -6.85
CA GLY A 64 -16.42 -9.06 -6.15
C GLY A 64 -17.47 -9.77 -6.99
N HIS A 65 -17.63 -9.37 -8.26
CA HIS A 65 -18.55 -10.03 -9.19
C HIS A 65 -18.18 -11.47 -9.51
N LEU A 66 -16.89 -11.73 -9.76
CA LEU A 66 -16.43 -13.09 -10.05
C LEU A 66 -16.60 -14.02 -8.85
N THR A 67 -16.42 -13.50 -7.63
CA THR A 67 -16.64 -14.27 -6.41
C THR A 67 -18.10 -14.65 -6.24
N ASP A 68 -19.03 -13.73 -6.50
CA ASP A 68 -20.47 -14.02 -6.43
C ASP A 68 -20.92 -15.02 -7.50
N ALA A 69 -20.31 -15.01 -8.70
CA ALA A 69 -20.69 -15.87 -9.81
C ALA A 69 -20.06 -17.27 -9.79
N TYR A 70 -18.77 -17.37 -9.44
CA TYR A 70 -17.97 -18.60 -9.56
C TYR A 70 -17.45 -19.15 -8.22
N GLY A 71 -17.78 -18.47 -7.12
CA GLY A 71 -17.33 -18.81 -5.77
C GLY A 71 -15.90 -18.34 -5.47
N PHE A 72 -15.51 -18.46 -4.20
CA PHE A 72 -14.30 -17.85 -3.65
C PHE A 72 -12.98 -18.40 -4.24
N ASN A 73 -12.99 -19.64 -4.76
CA ASN A 73 -11.79 -20.28 -5.30
C ASN A 73 -11.21 -19.53 -6.52
N VAL A 74 -12.06 -18.85 -7.30
CA VAL A 74 -11.64 -18.06 -8.47
C VAL A 74 -10.61 -16.99 -8.08
N ASN A 75 -10.69 -16.46 -6.85
CA ASN A 75 -9.79 -15.44 -6.36
C ASN A 75 -8.35 -15.93 -6.28
N PHE A 76 -8.13 -17.15 -5.80
CA PHE A 76 -6.80 -17.73 -5.68
C PHE A 76 -6.21 -18.04 -7.06
N TYR A 77 -7.00 -18.59 -7.98
CA TYR A 77 -6.53 -18.89 -9.33
C TYR A 77 -6.18 -17.63 -10.11
N LEU A 78 -7.01 -16.60 -10.04
CA LEU A 78 -6.73 -15.32 -10.70
C LEU A 78 -5.54 -14.61 -10.09
N PHE A 79 -5.46 -14.55 -8.76
CA PHE A 79 -4.31 -13.95 -8.08
C PHE A 79 -3.00 -14.64 -8.47
N GLY A 80 -2.98 -15.97 -8.44
CA GLY A 80 -1.82 -16.75 -8.84
C GLY A 80 -1.46 -16.56 -10.33
N GLY A 81 -2.44 -16.63 -11.22
CA GLY A 81 -2.26 -16.47 -12.65
C GLY A 81 -1.75 -15.08 -13.04
N VAL A 82 -2.38 -14.02 -12.52
CA VAL A 82 -1.97 -12.63 -12.77
C VAL A 82 -0.59 -12.35 -12.19
N SER A 83 -0.31 -12.81 -10.96
CA SER A 83 1.01 -12.63 -10.34
C SER A 83 2.12 -13.33 -11.13
N ALA A 84 1.88 -14.56 -11.59
CA ALA A 84 2.83 -15.27 -12.44
C ALA A 84 3.05 -14.56 -13.79
N ALA A 85 1.98 -14.09 -14.42
CA ALA A 85 2.08 -13.33 -15.68
C ALA A 85 2.85 -12.01 -15.50
N LEU A 86 2.62 -11.28 -14.41
CA LEU A 86 3.35 -10.05 -14.09
C LEU A 86 4.84 -10.34 -13.84
N LEU A 87 5.17 -11.41 -13.12
CA LEU A 87 6.56 -11.81 -12.93
C LEU A 87 7.24 -12.15 -14.26
N LEU A 88 6.58 -12.93 -15.12
CA LEU A 88 7.09 -13.27 -16.45
C LEU A 88 7.29 -12.02 -17.31
N PHE A 89 6.34 -11.08 -17.26
CA PHE A 89 6.43 -9.81 -17.98
C PHE A 89 7.61 -8.96 -17.48
N ILE A 90 7.80 -8.86 -16.16
CA ILE A 90 8.93 -8.13 -15.57
C ILE A 90 10.25 -8.79 -15.98
N THR A 91 10.35 -10.12 -15.93
CA THR A 91 11.59 -10.83 -16.28
C THR A 91 11.93 -10.78 -17.77
N TRP A 92 10.92 -10.72 -18.63
CA TRP A 92 11.13 -10.81 -20.08
C TRP A 92 11.20 -9.43 -20.76
N GLY A 93 10.37 -8.49 -20.33
CA GLY A 93 10.17 -7.21 -21.01
C GLY A 93 10.70 -5.99 -20.30
N PHE A 94 11.08 -6.08 -19.02
CA PHE A 94 11.56 -4.94 -18.26
C PHE A 94 13.09 -4.96 -18.22
N PRO A 95 13.80 -4.22 -19.09
CA PRO A 95 15.21 -3.96 -18.89
C PRO A 95 15.31 -3.09 -17.65
N VAL A 96 15.50 -3.72 -16.48
CA VAL A 96 15.80 -2.99 -15.25
C VAL A 96 17.08 -2.22 -15.56
N ARG A 97 16.95 -0.92 -15.85
CA ARG A 97 18.09 -0.02 -16.07
C ARG A 97 18.75 0.26 -14.73
N ILE A 98 19.30 -0.77 -14.11
CA ILE A 98 20.21 -0.68 -12.95
C ILE A 98 21.53 -0.01 -13.39
N LYS A 99 21.77 0.15 -14.70
CA LYS A 99 22.95 0.86 -15.20
C LYS A 99 23.04 2.31 -14.72
N SER A 100 21.92 3.03 -14.54
CA SER A 100 21.99 4.42 -14.03
C SER A 100 22.20 4.49 -12.53
N GLU A 101 21.79 3.47 -11.77
CA GLU A 101 22.00 3.39 -10.33
C GLU A 101 23.45 3.04 -10.03
N GLN A 102 24.01 2.08 -10.77
CA GLN A 102 25.42 1.70 -10.68
C GLN A 102 26.33 2.80 -11.25
N GLU A 103 26.01 3.44 -12.39
CA GLU A 103 26.77 4.61 -12.86
C GLU A 103 26.58 5.88 -12.00
N SER A 104 25.45 6.06 -11.30
CA SER A 104 25.27 7.19 -10.37
C SER A 104 25.93 6.93 -9.03
N TYR A 105 25.99 5.67 -8.59
CA TYR A 105 26.80 5.21 -7.47
C TYR A 105 28.29 5.32 -7.78
N ASP A 106 28.73 4.86 -8.94
CA ASP A 106 30.11 4.91 -9.41
C ASP A 106 30.54 6.36 -9.69
N ARG A 107 29.67 7.23 -10.26
CA ARG A 107 29.97 8.67 -10.40
C ARG A 107 29.98 9.44 -9.08
N ARG A 108 29.11 9.09 -8.11
CA ARG A 108 29.20 9.63 -6.74
C ARG A 108 30.46 9.16 -6.03
N SER A 109 30.83 7.89 -6.21
CA SER A 109 32.04 7.30 -5.62
C SER A 109 33.34 7.79 -6.29
N ALA A 110 33.27 8.24 -7.54
CA ALA A 110 34.42 8.79 -8.28
C ALA A 110 34.57 10.33 -8.13
N GLY A 111 33.51 11.04 -7.75
CA GLY A 111 33.50 12.51 -7.59
C GLY A 111 33.71 13.00 -6.16
N ASP A 112 33.37 12.18 -5.17
CA ASP A 112 33.55 12.49 -3.75
C ASP A 112 34.60 11.54 -3.17
N THR A 113 35.81 12.04 -2.85
CA THR A 113 36.80 11.31 -2.04
C THR A 113 36.34 11.19 -0.57
N GLU A 114 35.11 11.58 -0.26
CA GLU A 114 34.44 11.23 0.99
C GLU A 114 33.53 10.04 0.74
N GLU A 115 34.06 8.86 1.06
CA GLU A 115 33.37 7.61 1.37
C GLU A 115 31.86 7.78 1.60
N SER A 116 31.06 7.61 0.54
CA SER A 116 29.59 7.46 0.63
C SER A 116 29.30 6.10 1.26
N GLN A 117 29.63 5.95 2.53
CA GLN A 117 29.16 4.86 3.35
C GLN A 117 27.63 4.96 3.39
N GLY A 118 26.94 3.90 2.96
CA GLY A 118 25.50 3.75 3.19
C GLY A 118 25.16 4.04 4.66
N PRO A 119 23.91 4.43 4.99
CA PRO A 119 23.58 4.91 6.33
C PRO A 119 24.08 3.91 7.37
N ARG A 120 25.12 4.29 8.12
CA ARG A 120 25.67 3.44 9.18
C ARG A 120 24.51 3.02 10.08
N PRO A 121 24.41 1.75 10.49
CA PRO A 121 23.33 1.31 11.38
C PRO A 121 23.27 2.14 12.68
N GLU A 122 24.39 2.72 13.09
CA GLU A 122 24.48 3.66 14.20
C GLU A 122 23.76 5.00 13.93
N GLU A 123 23.90 5.55 12.72
CA GLU A 123 23.23 6.79 12.31
C GLU A 123 21.74 6.55 12.09
N LEU A 124 21.37 5.37 11.56
CA LEU A 124 19.97 4.95 11.45
C LEU A 124 19.34 4.81 12.83
N ARG A 125 20.03 4.16 13.78
CA ARG A 125 19.57 3.99 15.16
C ARG A 125 19.43 5.34 15.87
N LYS A 126 20.42 6.25 15.72
CA LYS A 126 20.34 7.61 16.27
C LYS A 126 19.18 8.41 15.66
N ALA A 127 18.93 8.27 14.36
CA ALA A 127 17.82 8.93 13.69
C ALA A 127 16.47 8.39 14.18
N LEU A 128 16.32 7.06 14.26
CA LEU A 128 15.10 6.42 14.75
C LEU A 128 14.81 6.75 16.22
N LEU A 129 15.85 6.97 17.04
CA LEU A 129 15.71 7.34 18.45
C LEU A 129 15.50 8.85 18.68
N ARG A 130 15.39 9.67 17.63
CA ARG A 130 15.06 11.09 17.81
C ARG A 130 13.62 11.20 18.32
N PRO A 131 13.35 12.00 19.38
CA PRO A 131 12.03 12.06 20.00
C PRO A 131 10.93 12.49 19.02
N ALA A 132 11.22 13.39 18.08
CA ALA A 132 10.29 13.79 17.03
C ALA A 132 9.92 12.64 16.08
N ILE A 133 10.90 11.79 15.72
CA ILE A 133 10.67 10.64 14.84
C ILE A 133 9.93 9.54 15.59
N LEU A 134 10.27 9.30 16.86
CA LEU A 134 9.54 8.34 17.70
C LEU A 134 8.07 8.74 17.86
N PHE A 135 7.80 10.02 18.13
CA PHE A 135 6.43 10.52 18.22
C PHE A 135 5.66 10.28 16.92
N TRP A 136 6.25 10.67 15.78
CA TRP A 136 5.66 10.45 14.47
C TRP A 136 5.45 8.96 14.15
N LEU A 137 6.40 8.09 14.50
CA LEU A 137 6.29 6.63 14.30
C LEU A 137 5.15 6.03 15.14
N VAL A 138 5.02 6.47 16.40
CA VAL A 138 3.91 6.04 17.27
C VAL A 138 2.58 6.51 16.71
N GLU A 139 2.49 7.76 16.25
CA GLU A 139 1.30 8.32 15.62
C GLU A 139 0.89 7.52 14.38
N VAL A 140 1.81 7.30 13.45
CA VAL A 140 1.56 6.50 12.24
C VAL A 140 1.20 5.05 12.59
N ALA A 141 1.79 4.47 13.65
CA ALA A 141 1.46 3.12 14.09
C ALA A 141 0.03 3.02 14.64
N ILE A 142 -0.42 3.99 15.45
CA ILE A 142 -1.78 4.04 15.99
C ILE A 142 -2.78 4.19 14.84
N VAL A 143 -2.52 5.12 13.92
CA VAL A 143 -3.37 5.37 12.75
C VAL A 143 -3.41 4.15 11.84
N GLY A 144 -2.26 3.48 11.64
CA GLY A 144 -2.17 2.25 10.86
C GLY A 144 -2.90 1.07 11.51
N ALA A 145 -2.93 0.98 12.83
CA ALA A 145 -3.72 -0.04 13.54
C ALA A 145 -5.23 0.21 13.40
N ALA A 146 -5.67 1.46 13.51
CA ALA A 146 -7.05 1.87 13.27
C ALA A 146 -7.45 1.58 11.79
N MET A 147 -6.64 2.09 10.85
CA MET A 147 -6.28 1.49 9.54
C MET A 147 -6.83 0.10 9.29
N ALA A 148 -6.02 -0.86 9.74
CA ALA A 148 -6.18 -2.27 9.51
C ALA A 148 -7.48 -2.81 10.13
N THR A 149 -7.90 -2.25 11.27
CA THR A 149 -9.14 -2.66 11.95
C THR A 149 -10.34 -2.39 11.04
N VAL A 150 -10.48 -1.17 10.54
CA VAL A 150 -11.60 -0.83 9.63
C VAL A 150 -11.52 -1.62 8.34
N GLU A 151 -10.35 -1.77 7.72
CA GLU A 151 -10.22 -2.54 6.48
C GLU A 151 -10.59 -4.01 6.65
N THR A 152 -10.24 -4.61 7.78
CA THR A 152 -10.53 -6.03 8.07
C THR A 152 -12.00 -6.23 8.42
N PHE A 153 -12.55 -5.40 9.30
CA PHE A 153 -13.92 -5.58 9.81
C PHE A 153 -15.00 -5.04 8.88
N LEU A 154 -14.69 -4.09 7.98
CA LEU A 154 -15.68 -3.51 7.06
C LEU A 154 -16.38 -4.59 6.23
N PHE A 155 -15.62 -5.49 5.62
CA PHE A 155 -16.22 -6.55 4.78
C PHE A 155 -16.97 -7.58 5.61
N VAL A 156 -16.47 -7.90 6.81
CA VAL A 156 -17.14 -8.80 7.75
C VAL A 156 -18.49 -8.22 8.18
N TYR A 157 -18.53 -6.93 8.52
CA TYR A 157 -19.75 -6.22 8.90
C TYR A 157 -20.76 -6.18 7.74
N LEU A 158 -20.32 -5.81 6.53
CA LEU A 158 -21.18 -5.77 5.35
C LEU A 158 -21.79 -7.16 5.06
N GLN A 159 -21.01 -8.23 5.14
CA GLN A 159 -21.49 -9.57 4.85
C GLN A 159 -22.38 -10.14 5.97
N ASN A 160 -21.99 -10.00 7.24
CA ASN A 160 -22.67 -10.66 8.34
C ASN A 160 -23.91 -9.88 8.83
N GLU A 161 -23.81 -8.55 8.98
CA GLU A 161 -24.89 -7.73 9.54
C GLU A 161 -25.86 -7.26 8.47
N LEU A 162 -25.33 -6.89 7.29
CA LEU A 162 -26.13 -6.34 6.18
C LEU A 162 -26.47 -7.38 5.11
N ASN A 163 -26.03 -8.64 5.26
CA ASN A 163 -26.22 -9.71 4.29
C ASN A 163 -25.80 -9.30 2.85
N ALA A 164 -24.76 -8.47 2.75
CA ALA A 164 -24.28 -7.93 1.49
C ALA A 164 -23.59 -9.01 0.65
N SER A 165 -23.78 -8.95 -0.67
CA SER A 165 -23.03 -9.81 -1.60
C SER A 165 -21.57 -9.36 -1.71
N THR A 166 -20.69 -10.22 -2.22
CA THR A 166 -19.27 -9.90 -2.40
C THR A 166 -19.08 -8.80 -3.45
N ALA A 167 -19.96 -8.72 -4.45
CA ALA A 167 -19.99 -7.61 -5.40
C ALA A 167 -20.28 -6.26 -4.70
N LEU A 168 -21.19 -6.24 -3.71
CA LEU A 168 -21.47 -5.02 -2.94
C LEU A 168 -20.24 -4.59 -2.13
N CYS A 169 -19.50 -5.53 -1.55
CA CYS A 169 -18.19 -5.26 -0.93
C CYS A 169 -17.19 -4.67 -1.93
N GLY A 170 -17.14 -5.17 -3.16
CA GLY A 170 -16.32 -4.59 -4.23
C GLY A 170 -16.73 -3.18 -4.62
N TYR A 171 -18.04 -2.87 -4.62
CA TYR A 171 -18.53 -1.52 -4.93
C TYR A 171 -18.18 -0.48 -3.86
N THR A 172 -18.14 -0.84 -2.56
CA THR A 172 -17.71 0.12 -1.52
C THR A 172 -16.27 0.59 -1.74
N VAL A 173 -15.41 -0.32 -2.20
CA VAL A 173 -14.07 -0.01 -2.67
C VAL A 173 -14.10 0.89 -3.91
N GLY A 174 -14.89 0.54 -4.92
CA GLY A 174 -15.02 1.35 -6.14
C GLY A 174 -15.46 2.79 -5.85
N ILE A 175 -16.43 2.98 -4.94
CA ILE A 175 -16.87 4.31 -4.50
C ILE A 175 -15.72 5.06 -3.81
N THR A 176 -14.94 4.39 -2.95
CA THR A 176 -13.75 4.99 -2.33
C THR A 176 -12.79 5.52 -3.39
N VAL A 177 -12.54 4.75 -4.45
CA VAL A 177 -11.65 5.17 -5.56
C VAL A 177 -12.20 6.37 -6.33
N ILE A 178 -13.52 6.44 -6.54
CA ILE A 178 -14.13 7.61 -7.21
C ILE A 178 -13.81 8.92 -6.44
N PHE A 179 -13.78 8.88 -5.11
CA PHE A 179 -13.38 10.04 -4.29
C PHE A 179 -11.86 10.21 -4.20
N GLU A 180 -11.10 9.13 -4.25
CA GLU A 180 -9.63 9.12 -4.19
C GLU A 180 -8.99 9.72 -5.46
N LEU A 181 -9.59 9.48 -6.63
CA LEU A 181 -9.06 9.94 -7.92
C LEU A 181 -8.92 11.47 -8.05
N PRO A 182 -9.95 12.29 -7.73
CA PRO A 182 -9.81 13.74 -7.70
C PRO A 182 -8.75 14.20 -6.70
N LEU A 183 -8.71 13.60 -5.51
CA LEU A 183 -7.78 14.00 -4.45
C LEU A 183 -6.32 13.79 -4.88
N PHE A 184 -6.02 12.69 -5.56
CA PHE A 184 -4.71 12.46 -6.18
C PHE A 184 -4.49 13.21 -7.49
N ALA A 185 -5.55 13.65 -8.19
CA ALA A 185 -5.44 14.49 -9.39
C ALA A 185 -4.92 15.88 -9.01
N PHE A 186 -5.48 16.41 -7.93
CA PHE A 186 -5.15 17.73 -7.40
C PHE A 186 -4.12 17.69 -6.27
N SER A 187 -3.46 16.56 -6.01
CA SER A 187 -2.56 16.43 -4.86
C SER A 187 -1.45 17.48 -4.83
N LYS A 188 -0.89 17.88 -5.97
CA LYS A 188 0.06 19.00 -6.06
C LYS A 188 -0.55 20.32 -5.58
N LEU A 189 -1.72 20.68 -6.11
CA LEU A 189 -2.43 21.91 -5.76
C LEU A 189 -2.84 21.93 -4.29
N VAL A 190 -3.29 20.79 -3.77
CA VAL A 190 -3.68 20.64 -2.36
C VAL A 190 -2.44 20.76 -1.48
N LEU A 191 -1.33 20.13 -1.85
CA LEU A 191 -0.09 20.18 -1.07
C LEU A 191 0.51 21.59 -1.06
N GLU A 192 0.49 22.30 -2.19
CA GLU A 192 0.98 23.69 -2.30
C GLU A 192 0.10 24.69 -1.52
N LYS A 193 -1.22 24.46 -1.46
CA LYS A 193 -2.15 25.37 -0.78
C LYS A 193 -2.32 25.10 0.72
N ALA A 194 -2.45 23.84 1.12
CA ALA A 194 -2.74 23.45 2.49
C ALA A 194 -1.47 23.16 3.31
N GLY A 195 -0.37 22.79 2.65
CA GLY A 195 0.83 22.31 3.32
C GLY A 195 0.69 20.88 3.85
N HIS A 196 1.82 20.29 4.19
CA HIS A 196 1.93 18.88 4.59
C HIS A 196 1.20 18.60 5.93
N ASP A 197 1.36 19.49 6.92
CA ASP A 197 0.84 19.28 8.28
C ASP A 197 -0.69 19.36 8.34
N VAL A 198 -1.29 20.33 7.63
CA VAL A 198 -2.75 20.49 7.57
C VAL A 198 -3.38 19.32 6.82
N LEU A 199 -2.76 18.85 5.73
CA LEU A 199 -3.24 17.71 4.98
C LEU A 199 -3.22 16.43 5.83
N PHE A 200 -2.16 16.26 6.63
CA PHE A 200 -2.06 15.15 7.57
C PHE A 200 -3.14 15.20 8.65
N LEU A 201 -3.34 16.36 9.31
CA LEU A 201 -4.41 16.55 10.30
C LEU A 201 -5.81 16.34 9.70
N ALA A 202 -6.05 16.82 8.48
CA ALA A 202 -7.31 16.60 7.78
C ALA A 202 -7.57 15.11 7.51
N ALA A 203 -6.53 14.35 7.13
CA ALA A 203 -6.63 12.92 6.95
C ALA A 203 -6.95 12.19 8.25
N LEU A 204 -6.30 12.56 9.36
CA LEU A 204 -6.59 12.01 10.70
C LEU A 204 -8.04 12.26 11.11
N PHE A 205 -8.52 13.49 10.90
CA PHE A 205 -9.89 13.86 11.23
C PHE A 205 -10.92 13.10 10.39
N ALA A 206 -10.69 12.98 9.08
CA ALA A 206 -11.54 12.19 8.20
C ALA A 206 -11.58 10.71 8.62
N TYR A 207 -10.43 10.16 9.04
CA TYR A 207 -10.34 8.80 9.52
C TYR A 207 -11.08 8.59 10.85
N PHE A 208 -10.97 9.54 11.78
CA PHE A 208 -11.73 9.55 13.02
C PHE A 208 -13.24 9.54 12.76
N LEU A 209 -13.74 10.40 11.86
CA LEU A 209 -15.15 10.43 11.49
C LEU A 209 -15.62 9.10 10.91
N ARG A 210 -14.79 8.47 10.06
CA ARG A 210 -15.08 7.15 9.48
C ARG A 210 -15.18 6.07 10.56
N ALA A 211 -14.22 6.00 11.47
CA ALA A 211 -14.23 5.01 12.56
C ALA A 211 -15.40 5.22 13.53
N PHE A 212 -15.69 6.47 13.88
CA PHE A 212 -16.83 6.84 14.71
C PHE A 212 -18.16 6.46 14.04
N GLY A 213 -18.29 6.68 12.73
CA GLY A 213 -19.48 6.33 11.96
C GLY A 213 -19.81 4.84 11.95
N TYR A 214 -18.82 3.95 12.06
CA TYR A 214 -19.06 2.50 12.17
C TYR A 214 -19.38 2.02 13.60
N SER A 215 -19.26 2.90 14.60
CA SER A 215 -19.54 2.55 15.99
C SER A 215 -21.03 2.65 16.36
N PHE A 216 -21.87 3.18 15.47
CA PHE A 216 -23.33 3.32 15.63
C PHE A 216 -24.06 2.53 14.55
#